data_AF-A0A9Q4BYJ7-F1
#
_entry.id   AF-A0A9Q4BYJ7-F1
#
_cell.length_a   1.000
_cell.length_b   1.000
_cell.length_c   1.000
_cell.angle_alpha   90.00
_cell.angle_beta   90.00
_cell.angle_gamma   90.00
#
_symmetry.space_group_name_H-M   'P 1'
#
loop_
_entity.id
_entity.type
_entity.pdbx_description
1 polymer ?
#
loop_
_entity_poly.entity_id
_entity_poly.type
_entity_poly.pdbx_seq_one_letter_code
_entity_poly.pdbx_strand_id
1 'polypeptide(L)'
;MDRVFNRDRYLSLVTSKNGRNKFLQYLPHNISNGLDPKYVKGVNGSSKDIYEKLKSKGAARECYVISELSEIDGQVLNLAEVLNQVIGRGMATVLICPLCLY
;
A
#
# COMPACT_ATOMS: atom_id res chain seq x y z
N MET A 1 -10.36 23.69 -1.70
CA MET A 1 -9.32 23.46 -2.72
C MET A 1 -9.06 21.96 -2.76
N ASP A 2 -9.86 21.25 -3.54
CA ASP A 2 -9.68 19.83 -3.79
C ASP A 2 -8.35 19.64 -4.51
N ARG A 3 -7.36 19.06 -3.82
CA ARG A 3 -6.10 18.72 -4.46
C ARG A 3 -6.34 17.48 -5.30
N VAL A 4 -6.74 17.67 -6.55
CA VAL A 4 -6.66 16.60 -7.55
C VAL A 4 -5.18 16.29 -7.74
N PHE A 5 -4.71 15.16 -7.22
CA PHE A 5 -3.35 14.72 -7.42
C PHE A 5 -3.22 14.07 -8.81
N ASN A 6 -2.55 14.75 -9.73
CA ASN A 6 -2.18 14.17 -11.03
C ASN A 6 -1.10 13.08 -10.85
N ARG A 7 -1.08 12.08 -11.73
CA ARG A 7 -0.16 10.92 -11.73
C ARG A 7 1.31 11.31 -11.50
N ASP A 8 1.78 12.36 -12.16
CA ASP A 8 3.18 12.81 -12.06
C ASP A 8 3.54 13.34 -10.66
N ARG A 9 2.56 13.90 -9.95
CA ARG A 9 2.75 14.32 -8.56
C ARG A 9 2.88 13.13 -7.63
N TYR A 10 2.10 12.06 -7.84
CA TYR A 10 2.28 10.83 -7.06
C TYR A 10 3.62 10.17 -7.35
N LEU A 11 4.03 10.09 -8.62
CA LEU A 11 5.31 9.52 -9.01
C LEU A 11 6.50 10.28 -8.40
N SER A 12 6.47 11.61 -8.41
CA SER A 12 7.53 12.40 -7.78
C SER A 12 7.57 12.27 -6.25
N LEU A 13 6.44 11.93 -5.59
CA LEU A 13 6.42 11.65 -4.16
C LEU A 13 7.00 10.27 -3.85
N VAL A 14 6.57 9.21 -4.54
CA VAL A 14 6.93 7.84 -4.14
C VAL A 14 8.38 7.43 -4.48
N THR A 15 9.06 8.22 -5.32
CA THR A 15 10.44 7.94 -5.77
C THR A 15 11.52 8.30 -4.75
N SER A 16 11.22 9.17 -3.78
CA SER A 16 12.18 9.56 -2.73
C SER A 16 11.68 9.15 -1.34
N LYS A 17 12.60 8.85 -0.41
CA LYS A 17 12.24 8.51 0.99
C LYS A 17 11.38 9.59 1.64
N ASN A 18 11.77 10.86 1.50
CA ASN A 18 11.03 11.99 2.05
C ASN A 18 9.66 12.17 1.40
N GLY A 19 9.54 11.91 0.10
CA GLY A 19 8.26 11.96 -0.61
C GLY A 19 7.33 10.81 -0.23
N ARG A 20 7.84 9.59 -0.03
CA ARG A 20 7.08 8.45 0.51
C ARG A 20 6.51 8.74 1.88
N ASN A 21 7.30 9.33 2.79
CA ASN A 21 6.80 9.75 4.10
C ASN A 21 5.66 10.77 3.98
N LYS A 22 5.80 11.78 3.12
CA LYS A 22 4.72 12.76 2.87
C LYS A 22 3.47 12.10 2.28
N PHE A 23 3.65 11.12 1.41
CA PHE A 23 2.56 10.36 0.81
C PHE A 23 1.82 9.52 1.86
N LEU A 24 2.55 8.83 2.75
CA LEU A 24 1.98 8.02 3.82
C LEU A 24 1.28 8.84 4.90
N GLN A 25 1.76 10.04 5.22
CA GLN A 25 1.03 10.95 6.11
C GLN A 25 -0.28 11.46 5.50
N TYR A 26 -0.33 11.58 4.17
CA TYR A 26 -1.51 12.08 3.48
C TYR A 26 -2.62 11.01 3.34
N LEU A 27 -2.24 9.76 3.04
CA LEU A 27 -3.18 8.72 2.60
C LEU A 27 -4.25 8.34 3.64
N PRO A 28 -3.92 8.03 4.91
CA PRO A 28 -4.89 7.56 5.90
C PRO A 28 -6.00 8.57 6.19
N HIS A 29 -5.65 9.86 6.19
CA HIS A 29 -6.59 10.94 6.49
C HIS A 29 -7.44 11.38 5.29
N ASN A 30 -7.05 10.98 4.07
CA ASN A 30 -7.68 11.46 2.85
C ASN A 30 -8.17 10.33 1.94
N ILE A 31 -8.24 9.08 2.43
CA ILE A 31 -8.69 7.92 1.64
C ILE A 31 -10.04 8.17 0.95
N SER A 32 -10.99 8.82 1.65
CA SER A 32 -12.34 9.11 1.13
C SER A 32 -12.38 10.19 0.06
N ASN A 33 -11.36 11.05 -0.01
CA ASN A 33 -11.31 12.20 -0.94
C ASN A 33 -10.21 12.06 -2.01
N GLY A 34 -9.27 11.14 -1.81
CA GLY A 34 -8.05 11.00 -2.63
C GLY A 34 -8.00 9.71 -3.46
N LEU A 35 -8.88 8.74 -3.21
CA LEU A 35 -8.99 7.52 -3.99
C LEU A 35 -10.38 7.40 -4.60
N ASP A 36 -10.45 6.96 -5.84
CA ASP A 36 -11.72 6.69 -6.50
C ASP A 36 -12.38 5.46 -5.85
N PRO A 37 -13.56 5.61 -5.22
CA PRO A 37 -14.20 4.54 -4.47
C PRO A 37 -14.53 3.32 -5.33
N LYS A 38 -14.60 3.46 -6.67
CA LYS A 38 -14.80 2.31 -7.57
C LYS A 38 -13.64 1.31 -7.56
N TYR A 39 -12.44 1.76 -7.18
CA TYR A 39 -11.24 0.94 -7.09
C TYR A 39 -10.85 0.57 -5.65
N VAL A 40 -11.53 1.12 -4.64
CA VAL A 40 -11.23 0.89 -3.23
C VAL A 40 -12.24 -0.09 -2.65
N LYS A 41 -11.74 -1.17 -2.04
CA LYS A 41 -12.56 -2.12 -1.29
C LYS A 41 -11.98 -2.30 0.11
N GLY A 42 -12.77 -1.93 1.11
CA GLY A 42 -12.45 -2.23 2.50
C GLY A 42 -12.33 -3.74 2.72
N VAL A 43 -11.32 -4.15 3.47
CA VAL A 43 -11.09 -5.56 3.83
C VAL A 43 -10.88 -5.66 5.32
N ASN A 44 -11.59 -6.61 5.94
CA ASN A 44 -11.40 -7.01 7.34
C ASN A 44 -10.89 -8.46 7.37
N GLY A 45 -10.16 -8.81 8.42
CA GLY A 45 -9.67 -10.16 8.67
C GLY A 45 -8.24 -10.17 9.24
N SER A 46 -7.75 -11.38 9.53
CA SER A 46 -6.37 -11.60 9.91
C SER A 46 -5.41 -11.41 8.72
N SER A 47 -4.10 -11.36 8.99
CA SER A 47 -3.06 -11.34 7.95
C SER A 47 -3.19 -12.51 6.98
N LYS A 48 -3.60 -13.69 7.46
CA LYS A 48 -3.87 -14.86 6.63
C LYS A 48 -5.09 -14.64 5.72
N ASP A 49 -6.19 -14.13 6.26
CA ASP A 49 -7.40 -13.89 5.47
C ASP A 49 -7.16 -12.86 4.36
N ILE A 50 -6.40 -11.81 4.67
CA ILE A 50 -6.04 -10.77 3.70
C ILE A 50 -5.09 -11.33 2.65
N TYR A 51 -4.11 -12.14 3.05
CA TYR A 51 -3.21 -12.83 2.12
C TYR A 51 -3.98 -13.67 1.10
N GLU A 52 -4.89 -14.55 1.54
CA GLU A 52 -5.70 -15.38 0.64
C GLU A 52 -6.59 -14.56 -0.29
N LYS A 53 -7.18 -13.46 0.22
CA LYS A 53 -7.97 -12.52 -0.61
C LYS A 53 -7.12 -11.84 -1.69
N LEU A 54 -5.88 -11.46 -1.39
CA LEU A 54 -4.99 -10.86 -2.37
C LEU A 54 -4.49 -11.90 -3.38
N LYS A 55 -4.13 -13.10 -2.92
CA LYS A 55 -3.71 -14.22 -3.78
C LYS A 55 -4.80 -14.66 -4.75
N SER A 56 -6.05 -14.77 -4.31
CA SER A 56 -7.19 -15.08 -5.20
C SER A 56 -7.46 -14.01 -6.27
N LYS A 57 -6.94 -12.80 -6.07
CA LYS A 57 -6.96 -11.71 -7.07
C LYS A 57 -5.72 -11.68 -7.97
N GLY A 58 -4.83 -12.67 -7.83
CA GLY A 58 -3.61 -12.79 -8.65
C GLY A 58 -2.40 -12.03 -8.12
N ALA A 59 -2.44 -11.49 -6.89
CA ALA A 59 -1.27 -10.82 -6.32
C ALA A 59 -0.06 -11.76 -6.28
N ALA A 60 1.11 -11.28 -6.68
CA ALA A 60 2.36 -12.01 -6.59
C ALA A 60 2.75 -12.31 -5.14
N ARG A 61 3.74 -13.20 -4.97
CA ARG A 61 4.29 -13.51 -3.64
C ARG A 61 5.15 -12.38 -3.09
N GLU A 62 5.73 -11.57 -3.97
CA GLU A 62 6.58 -10.44 -3.61
C GLU A 62 5.92 -9.13 -4.01
N CYS A 63 5.96 -8.14 -3.12
CA CYS A 63 5.36 -6.83 -3.35
C CYS A 63 6.35 -5.75 -2.96
N TYR A 64 6.33 -4.63 -3.69
CA TYR A 64 7.05 -3.44 -3.29
C TYR A 64 6.32 -2.74 -2.14
N VAL A 65 7.08 -2.33 -1.13
CA VAL A 65 6.56 -1.81 0.13
C VAL A 65 6.87 -0.32 0.25
N ILE A 66 5.86 0.47 0.56
CA ILE A 66 6.00 1.86 1.02
C ILE A 66 5.42 1.91 2.42
N SER A 67 6.24 2.17 3.44
CA SER A 67 5.83 2.04 4.84
C SER A 67 6.41 3.13 5.74
N GLU A 68 5.69 3.45 6.81
CA GLU A 68 6.23 4.26 7.91
C GLU A 68 7.29 3.49 8.72
N LEU A 69 7.27 2.16 8.60
CA LEU A 69 8.27 1.28 9.19
C LEU A 69 9.54 1.28 8.33
N SER A 70 10.57 1.98 8.82
CA SER A 70 11.79 2.30 8.06
C SER A 70 12.60 1.07 7.64
N GLU A 71 12.43 -0.05 8.35
CA GLU A 71 13.11 -1.31 8.14
C GLU A 71 12.64 -2.03 6.87
N ILE A 72 11.41 -1.73 6.40
CA ILE A 72 10.79 -2.37 5.23
C ILE A 72 10.45 -1.37 4.11
N ASP A 73 10.53 -0.05 4.37
CA ASP A 73 10.21 0.97 3.37
C ASP A 73 11.15 0.93 2.16
N GLY A 74 10.57 0.94 0.96
CA GLY A 74 11.28 0.94 -0.31
C GLY A 74 11.86 -0.42 -0.73
N GLN A 75 11.44 -1.51 -0.10
CA GLN A 75 11.92 -2.86 -0.38
C GLN A 75 10.88 -3.69 -1.15
N VAL A 76 11.35 -4.72 -1.85
CA VAL A 76 10.50 -5.80 -2.39
C VAL A 76 10.57 -6.96 -1.41
N LEU A 77 9.44 -7.33 -0.82
CA LEU A 77 9.36 -8.30 0.26
C LEU A 77 8.22 -9.29 0.05
N ASN A 78 8.29 -10.43 0.74
CA ASN A 78 7.24 -11.44 0.71
C ASN A 78 5.93 -10.88 1.30
N LEU A 79 4.83 -11.02 0.57
CA LEU A 79 3.53 -10.50 0.94
C LEU A 79 3.06 -11.03 2.31
N ALA A 80 3.24 -12.32 2.61
CA ALA A 80 2.80 -12.90 3.87
C ALA A 80 3.61 -12.33 5.06
N GLU A 81 4.91 -12.17 4.89
CA GLU A 81 5.79 -11.60 5.92
C GLU A 81 5.42 -10.15 6.21
N VAL A 82 5.21 -9.34 5.16
CA VAL A 82 4.85 -7.93 5.33
C VAL A 82 3.48 -7.80 6.00
N LEU A 83 2.48 -8.58 5.60
CA LEU A 83 1.15 -8.56 6.22
C LEU A 83 1.21 -8.91 7.72
N ASN A 84 2.07 -9.82 8.14
CA ASN A 84 2.28 -10.14 9.56
C ASN A 84 2.98 -9.00 10.32
N GLN A 85 3.80 -8.20 9.64
CA GLN A 85 4.50 -7.08 10.26
C GLN A 85 3.63 -5.82 10.39
N VAL A 86 2.69 -5.57 9.47
CA VAL A 86 2.00 -4.27 9.39
C VAL A 86 0.56 -4.30 9.92
N ILE A 87 -0.15 -5.42 9.80
CA ILE A 87 -1.55 -5.50 10.26
C ILE A 87 -1.60 -5.38 11.78
N GLY A 88 -2.51 -4.52 12.26
CA GLY A 88 -2.74 -4.29 13.69
C GLY A 88 -1.76 -3.33 14.36
N ARG A 89 -0.74 -2.81 13.65
CA ARG A 89 0.26 -1.91 14.23
C ARG A 89 -0.04 -0.41 14.09
N GLY A 90 -1.15 -0.04 13.44
CA GLY A 90 -1.56 1.35 13.28
C GLY A 90 -0.65 2.19 12.36
N MET A 91 0.28 1.56 11.65
CA MET A 91 1.19 2.24 10.70
C MET A 91 0.58 2.27 9.31
N ALA A 92 0.77 3.39 8.61
CA ALA A 92 0.40 3.47 7.21
C ALA A 92 1.37 2.63 6.36
N THR A 93 0.82 1.76 5.52
CA THR A 93 1.61 0.95 4.58
C THR A 93 0.85 0.78 3.27
N VAL A 94 1.57 0.92 2.15
CA VAL A 94 1.08 0.62 0.80
C VAL A 94 1.88 -0.55 0.24
N LEU A 95 1.17 -1.57 -0.21
CA LEU A 95 1.75 -2.75 -0.88
C LEU A 95 1.41 -2.69 -2.36
N ILE A 96 2.44 -2.71 -3.21
CA ILE A 96 2.29 -2.73 -4.66
C ILE A 96 2.67 -4.15 -5.12
N CYS A 97 1.65 -4.97 -5.33
CA CYS A 97 1.82 -6.35 -5.73
C CYS A 97 1.60 -6.50 -7.24
N PRO A 98 2.61 -6.91 -8.03
CA PRO A 98 2.39 -7.24 -9.43
C PRO A 98 1.44 -8.43 -9.55
N LEU A 99 0.79 -8.56 -10.70
CA LEU A 99 -0.05 -9.71 -10.99
C LEU A 99 0.85 -10.89 -11.42
N CYS A 100 0.63 -12.06 -10.83
CA CYS A 100 1.10 -13.30 -11.41
C CYS A 100 0.20 -13.63 -12.61
N LEU A 101 0.69 -13.35 -13.82
CA LEU A 101 0.10 -13.87 -15.05
C LEU A 101 0.58 -15.32 -15.19
N TYR A 102 -0.31 -16.27 -14.92
CA TYR A 102 -0.12 -17.69 -15.25
C TYR A 102 -0.83 -17.98 -16.58
#